data_AF-A0A4Q9NIA3-F1
#
_entry.id   AF-A0A4Q9NIA3-F1
#
_cell.length_a   1.000
_cell.length_b   1.000
_cell.length_c   1.000
_cell.angle_alpha   90.00
_cell.angle_beta   90.00
_cell.angle_gamma   90.00
#
_symmetry.space_group_name_H-M   'P 1'
#
loop_
_entity.id
_entity.type
_entity.pdbx_description
1 polymer ?
#
loop_
_entity_poly.entity_id
_entity_poly.type
_entity_poly.pdbx_seq_one_letter_code
_entity_poly.pdbx_strand_id
1 'polypeptide(L)'
;MSSPAGLDPATIIAVFSSIRIANNTGVAGLTFLVFDYLITFAQEVEFFWKPKLSGAGVIFLLNRYIVLVTMLLNVSGVVFTAPAHRYVFFDYIPWAVFAAKRASALSSKNLLFTAWVLLLSFVPVALNSLQFIFGLHGEVDPVFGCVIIDPINPDLSQNPRRSLPHYCSPVTVISRSCLIVADLCLVIATWIAVSRTVKLRTLATDDTPTFGAVLLRDGVMYFV
;
A
#
# COMPACT_ATOMS: atom_id res chain seq x y z
N MET A 1 -16.82 -39.87 -24.76
CA MET A 1 -15.67 -39.67 -23.86
C MET A 1 -14.95 -38.42 -24.34
N SER A 2 -15.26 -37.26 -23.77
CA SER A 2 -14.64 -35.98 -24.10
C SER A 2 -13.27 -35.90 -23.46
N SER A 3 -12.24 -35.80 -24.30
CA SER A 3 -10.85 -35.56 -23.91
C SER A 3 -10.77 -34.35 -22.98
N PRO A 4 -9.96 -34.36 -21.90
CA PRO A 4 -9.75 -33.15 -21.11
C PRO A 4 -9.11 -32.12 -22.04
N ALA A 5 -9.72 -30.93 -22.15
CA ALA A 5 -9.14 -29.83 -22.88
C ALA A 5 -7.80 -29.48 -22.22
N GLY A 6 -6.70 -29.99 -22.78
CA GLY A 6 -5.37 -29.56 -22.38
C GLY A 6 -5.28 -28.05 -22.55
N LEU A 7 -4.81 -27.35 -21.51
CA LEU A 7 -4.58 -25.91 -21.57
C LEU A 7 -3.78 -25.56 -22.83
N ASP A 8 -4.27 -24.59 -23.60
CA ASP A 8 -3.58 -24.09 -24.80
C ASP A 8 -2.15 -23.62 -24.44
N PRO A 9 -1.10 -24.09 -25.14
CA PRO A 9 0.28 -23.65 -24.91
C PRO A 9 0.46 -22.14 -24.83
N ALA A 10 -0.31 -21.36 -25.61
CA ALA A 10 -0.25 -19.90 -25.56
C ALA A 10 -0.69 -19.34 -24.18
N THR A 11 -1.67 -19.97 -23.54
CA THR A 11 -2.15 -19.58 -22.20
C THR A 11 -1.08 -19.82 -21.15
N ILE A 12 -0.38 -20.95 -21.22
CA ILE A 12 0.71 -21.30 -20.29
C ILE A 12 1.85 -20.28 -20.39
N ILE A 13 2.25 -19.91 -21.62
CA ILE A 13 3.30 -18.91 -21.85
C ILE A 13 2.90 -17.53 -21.31
N ALA A 14 1.64 -17.13 -21.49
CA ALA A 14 1.14 -15.86 -20.99
C ALA A 14 1.16 -15.79 -19.45
N VAL A 15 0.71 -16.85 -18.77
CA VAL A 15 0.76 -16.96 -17.30
C VAL A 15 2.19 -16.98 -16.79
N PHE A 16 3.09 -17.71 -17.45
CA PHE A 16 4.51 -17.72 -17.08
C PHE A 16 5.13 -16.32 -17.18
N SER A 17 4.87 -15.62 -18.29
CA SER A 17 5.38 -14.27 -18.52
C SER A 17 4.88 -13.29 -17.45
N SER A 18 3.59 -13.35 -17.08
CA SER A 18 3.04 -12.45 -16.06
C SER A 18 3.65 -12.68 -14.68
N ILE A 19 3.86 -13.93 -14.27
CA ILE A 19 4.53 -14.28 -13.00
C ILE A 19 5.99 -13.77 -13.01
N ARG A 20 6.71 -13.99 -14.11
CA ARG A 20 8.10 -13.52 -14.26
C ARG A 20 8.20 -12.00 -14.17
N ILE A 21 7.30 -11.27 -14.82
CA ILE A 21 7.23 -9.81 -14.75
C ILE A 21 6.95 -9.37 -13.31
N ALA A 22 5.98 -9.99 -12.63
CA ALA A 22 5.65 -9.66 -11.24
C ALA A 22 6.86 -9.86 -10.30
N ASN A 23 7.53 -11.00 -10.37
CA ASN A 23 8.69 -11.32 -9.54
C ASN A 23 9.86 -10.35 -9.81
N ASN A 24 10.18 -10.10 -11.09
CA ASN A 24 11.23 -9.15 -11.46
C ASN A 24 10.91 -7.73 -10.98
N THR A 25 9.64 -7.32 -11.06
CA THR A 25 9.19 -6.01 -10.56
C THR A 25 9.32 -5.92 -9.04
N GLY A 26 9.00 -6.99 -8.32
CA GLY A 26 9.20 -7.07 -6.87
C GLY A 26 10.68 -6.91 -6.48
N VAL A 27 11.59 -7.60 -7.15
CA VAL A 27 13.04 -7.48 -6.92
C VAL A 27 13.55 -6.07 -7.25
N ALA A 28 13.09 -5.49 -8.37
CA ALA A 28 13.44 -4.12 -8.74
C ALA A 28 12.96 -3.11 -7.67
N GLY A 29 11.72 -3.23 -7.21
CA GLY A 29 11.17 -2.40 -6.15
C GLY A 29 11.94 -2.51 -4.84
N LEU A 30 12.33 -3.73 -4.44
CA LEU A 30 13.15 -3.96 -3.26
C LEU A 30 14.53 -3.29 -3.39
N THR A 31 15.12 -3.37 -4.58
CA THR A 31 16.42 -2.74 -4.86
C THR A 31 16.35 -1.23 -4.69
N PHE A 32 15.32 -0.59 -5.25
CA PHE A 32 15.10 0.85 -5.06
C PHE A 32 14.85 1.22 -3.60
N LEU A 33 14.06 0.43 -2.88
CA LEU A 33 13.78 0.66 -1.47
C LEU A 33 15.04 0.58 -0.61
N VAL A 34 15.85 -0.46 -0.80
CA VAL A 34 17.13 -0.63 -0.10
C VAL A 34 18.08 0.51 -0.44
N PHE A 35 18.17 0.89 -1.71
CA PHE A 35 19.00 2.02 -2.14
C PHE A 35 18.60 3.32 -1.46
N ASP A 36 17.31 3.67 -1.46
CA ASP A 36 16.78 4.85 -0.78
C ASP A 36 17.10 4.83 0.73
N TYR A 37 17.01 3.66 1.36
CA TYR A 37 17.29 3.53 2.79
C TYR A 37 18.77 3.70 3.09
N LEU A 38 19.66 3.17 2.25
CA LEU A 38 21.10 3.34 2.42
C LEU A 38 21.53 4.80 2.31
N ILE A 39 21.02 5.54 1.32
CA ILE A 39 21.40 6.96 1.14
C ILE A 39 20.81 7.86 2.23
N THR A 40 19.65 7.51 2.79
CA THR A 40 19.00 8.28 3.88
C THR A 40 19.43 7.85 5.29
N PHE A 41 20.20 6.77 5.42
CA PHE A 41 20.57 6.21 6.72
C PHE A 41 21.37 7.17 7.61
N ALA A 42 22.28 7.96 7.05
CA ALA A 42 23.05 8.93 7.83
C ALA A 42 22.15 9.97 8.52
N GLN A 43 21.16 10.48 7.79
CA GLN A 43 20.16 11.43 8.30
C GLN A 43 19.25 10.74 9.31
N GLU A 44 18.88 9.48 9.07
CA GLU A 44 18.07 8.69 9.99
C GLU A 44 18.71 8.58 11.37
N VAL A 45 20.01 8.23 11.41
CA VAL A 45 20.76 8.11 12.67
C VAL A 45 20.82 9.46 13.38
N GLU A 46 21.05 10.54 12.64
CA GLU A 46 21.14 11.88 13.20
C GLU A 46 19.84 12.38 13.81
N PHE A 47 18.70 12.20 13.12
CA PHE A 47 17.42 12.77 13.51
C PHE A 47 16.55 11.86 14.38
N PHE A 48 16.67 10.54 14.26
CA PHE A 48 15.78 9.60 14.95
C PHE A 48 16.47 8.75 16.00
N TRP A 49 17.77 8.44 15.84
CA TRP A 49 18.48 7.55 16.76
C TRP A 49 19.23 8.31 17.87
N LYS A 50 19.86 9.45 17.56
CA LYS A 50 20.56 10.28 18.56
C LYS A 50 19.63 11.02 19.53
N PRO A 51 18.50 11.63 19.09
CA PRO A 51 17.60 12.33 20.00
C PRO A 51 16.75 11.37 20.83
N LYS A 52 16.04 11.90 21.85
CA LYS A 52 15.06 11.10 22.61
C LYS A 52 13.98 10.59 21.65
N LEU A 53 13.76 9.26 21.64
CA LEU A 53 12.73 8.60 20.85
C LEU A 53 11.35 9.23 21.12
N SER A 54 10.86 9.97 20.13
CA SER A 54 9.51 10.53 20.15
C SER A 54 8.50 9.55 19.55
N GLY A 55 7.22 9.69 19.88
CA GLY A 55 6.18 8.84 19.29
C GLY A 55 6.13 8.91 17.76
N ALA A 56 6.45 10.07 17.16
CA ALA A 56 6.56 10.22 15.72
C ALA A 56 7.78 9.47 15.14
N GLY A 57 8.91 9.46 15.86
CA GLY A 57 10.10 8.70 15.49
C GLY A 57 9.86 7.18 15.50
N VAL A 58 9.14 6.68 16.50
CA VAL A 58 8.75 5.26 16.56
C VAL A 58 7.88 4.88 15.35
N ILE A 59 6.87 5.67 15.03
CA ILE A 59 5.98 5.42 13.88
C ILE A 59 6.77 5.45 12.57
N PHE A 60 7.71 6.39 12.43
CA PHE A 60 8.59 6.47 11.25
C PHE A 60 9.44 5.20 11.09
N LEU A 61 10.13 4.77 12.15
CA LEU A 61 10.97 3.56 12.13
C LEU A 61 10.15 2.30 11.84
N LEU A 62 8.97 2.17 12.47
CA LEU A 62 8.06 1.06 12.20
C LEU A 62 7.63 1.02 10.74
N ASN A 63 7.21 2.15 10.17
CA ASN A 63 6.82 2.21 8.76
C ASN A 63 7.98 1.81 7.83
N ARG A 64 9.18 2.33 8.11
CA ARG A 64 10.39 2.06 7.32
C ARG A 64 10.77 0.57 7.35
N TYR A 65 10.96 0.02 8.53
CA TYR A 65 11.50 -1.35 8.65
C TYR A 65 10.45 -2.44 8.43
N ILE A 66 9.17 -2.22 8.74
CA ILE A 66 8.12 -3.21 8.45
C ILE A 66 7.99 -3.38 6.93
N VAL A 67 7.95 -2.29 6.16
CA VAL A 67 7.88 -2.38 4.68
C VAL A 67 9.09 -3.11 4.11
N LEU A 68 10.30 -2.82 4.60
CA LEU A 68 11.52 -3.51 4.17
C LEU A 68 11.45 -5.01 4.46
N VAL A 69 11.07 -5.40 5.67
CA VAL A 69 10.94 -6.82 6.06
C VAL A 69 9.88 -7.52 5.22
N THR A 70 8.70 -6.94 5.07
CA THR A 70 7.62 -7.52 4.25
C THR A 70 8.08 -7.73 2.80
N MET A 71 8.79 -6.76 2.22
CA MET A 71 9.27 -6.85 0.84
C MET A 71 10.38 -7.90 0.68
N LEU A 72 11.29 -8.02 1.65
CA LEU A 72 12.29 -9.10 1.69
C LEU A 72 11.65 -10.49 1.81
N LEU A 73 10.66 -10.63 2.68
CA LEU A 73 9.93 -11.90 2.85
C LEU A 73 9.12 -12.26 1.59
N ASN A 74 8.58 -11.26 0.89
CA ASN A 74 7.84 -11.47 -0.35
C ASN A 74 8.77 -11.95 -1.48
N VAL A 75 9.90 -11.26 -1.70
CA VAL A 75 10.88 -11.62 -2.74
C VAL A 75 11.55 -12.96 -2.46
N SER A 76 11.79 -13.31 -1.20
CA SER A 76 12.35 -14.61 -0.82
C SER A 76 11.37 -15.78 -0.92
N GLY A 77 10.08 -15.52 -1.15
CA GLY A 77 9.03 -16.53 -1.15
C GLY A 77 8.66 -17.06 0.24
N VAL A 78 9.32 -16.59 1.31
CA VAL A 78 9.06 -17.02 2.69
C VAL A 78 7.64 -16.67 3.14
N VAL A 79 7.08 -15.59 2.61
CA VAL A 79 5.68 -15.18 2.82
C VAL A 79 4.69 -16.34 2.64
N PHE A 80 4.97 -17.27 1.73
CA PHE A 80 4.05 -18.35 1.39
C PHE A 80 4.14 -19.56 2.33
N THR A 81 4.99 -19.50 3.36
CA THR A 81 5.07 -20.51 4.43
C THR A 81 4.05 -20.24 5.54
N ALA A 82 3.64 -21.30 6.25
CA ALA A 82 2.43 -21.32 7.09
C ALA A 82 2.45 -20.55 8.42
N PRO A 83 3.46 -19.72 8.77
CA PRO A 83 3.17 -18.59 9.63
C PRO A 83 3.27 -17.24 8.91
N ALA A 84 4.13 -17.10 7.89
CA ALA A 84 4.53 -15.81 7.35
C ALA A 84 3.40 -15.07 6.59
N HIS A 85 2.51 -15.80 5.91
CA HIS A 85 1.40 -15.22 5.16
C HIS A 85 0.47 -14.35 6.02
N ARG A 86 0.35 -14.66 7.31
CA ARG A 86 -0.49 -13.93 8.28
C ARG A 86 0.00 -12.51 8.54
N TYR A 87 1.28 -12.24 8.29
CA TYR A 87 1.93 -10.97 8.61
C TYR A 87 2.08 -10.05 7.41
N VAL A 88 1.70 -10.51 6.20
CA VAL A 88 1.91 -9.79 4.93
C VAL A 88 1.22 -8.43 4.92
N PHE A 89 0.07 -8.32 5.58
CA PHE A 89 -0.76 -7.11 5.55
C PHE A 89 -0.59 -6.22 6.79
N PHE A 90 0.41 -6.48 7.63
CA PHE A 90 0.70 -5.62 8.79
C PHE A 90 1.45 -4.34 8.43
N ASP A 91 2.02 -4.25 7.23
CA ASP A 91 2.56 -3.02 6.64
C ASP A 91 1.51 -1.91 6.50
N TYR A 92 0.25 -2.27 6.28
CA TYR A 92 -0.87 -1.32 6.25
C TYR A 92 -1.16 -0.68 7.62
N ILE A 93 -0.76 -1.29 8.74
CA ILE A 93 -1.03 -0.74 10.09
C ILE A 93 -0.24 0.57 10.32
N PRO A 94 1.10 0.62 10.14
CA PRO A 94 1.83 1.88 10.16
C PRO A 94 1.26 2.94 9.24
N TRP A 95 0.82 2.57 8.03
CA TRP A 95 0.23 3.49 7.06
C TRP A 95 -1.07 4.10 7.58
N ALA A 96 -1.98 3.28 8.11
CA ALA A 96 -3.24 3.73 8.69
C ALA A 96 -3.02 4.63 9.92
N VAL A 97 -2.06 4.30 10.78
CA VAL A 97 -1.71 5.11 11.96
C VAL A 97 -1.14 6.46 11.54
N PHE A 98 -0.25 6.49 10.54
CA PHE A 98 0.31 7.72 10.01
C PHE A 98 -0.77 8.62 9.38
N ALA A 99 -1.65 8.03 8.57
CA ALA A 99 -2.82 8.70 7.99
C ALA A 99 -3.71 9.34 9.07
N ALA A 100 -4.06 8.58 10.11
CA ALA A 100 -4.87 9.08 11.22
C ALA A 100 -4.18 10.21 12.00
N LYS A 101 -2.88 10.10 12.27
CA LYS A 101 -2.13 11.18 12.93
C LYS A 101 -2.11 12.45 12.10
N ARG A 102 -1.95 12.33 10.77
CA ARG A 102 -2.05 13.47 9.85
C ARG A 102 -3.46 14.09 9.88
N ALA A 103 -4.52 13.28 9.85
CA ALA A 103 -5.89 13.77 9.96
C ALA A 103 -6.13 14.55 11.28
N SER A 104 -5.62 14.03 12.40
CA SER A 104 -5.78 14.63 13.72
C SER A 104 -5.06 15.98 13.85
N ALA A 105 -3.83 16.07 13.33
CA ALA A 105 -3.04 17.30 13.35
C ALA A 105 -3.71 18.42 12.52
N LEU A 106 -4.32 18.04 11.40
CA LEU A 106 -4.84 18.96 10.39
C LEU A 106 -6.25 19.48 10.70
N SER A 107 -7.05 18.66 11.38
CA SER A 107 -8.43 18.96 11.72
C SER A 107 -8.59 19.52 13.14
N SER A 108 -7.53 20.14 13.69
CA SER A 108 -7.53 20.68 15.07
C SER A 108 -8.00 19.67 16.12
N LYS A 109 -7.58 18.40 16.00
CA LYS A 109 -8.00 17.26 16.85
C LYS A 109 -9.47 16.85 16.74
N ASN A 110 -10.15 17.14 15.64
CA ASN A 110 -11.48 16.59 15.38
C ASN A 110 -11.44 15.05 15.35
N LEU A 111 -12.00 14.44 16.38
CA LEU A 111 -11.98 12.99 16.58
C LEU A 111 -12.83 12.25 15.54
N LEU A 112 -13.93 12.84 15.07
CA LEU A 112 -14.81 12.20 14.08
C LEU A 112 -14.09 12.05 12.73
N PHE A 113 -13.47 13.12 12.24
CA PHE A 113 -12.71 13.07 10.99
C PHE A 113 -11.51 12.13 11.09
N THR A 114 -10.80 12.15 12.23
CA THR A 114 -9.67 11.26 12.48
C THR A 114 -10.10 9.79 12.50
N ALA A 115 -11.20 9.48 13.20
CA ALA A 115 -11.75 8.13 13.26
C ALA A 115 -12.22 7.66 11.89
N TRP A 116 -12.87 8.53 11.11
CA TRP A 116 -13.30 8.22 9.74
C TRP A 116 -12.13 7.80 8.85
N VAL A 117 -11.06 8.61 8.80
CA VAL A 117 -9.85 8.28 8.02
C VAL A 117 -9.20 6.98 8.52
N LEU A 118 -9.10 6.79 9.84
CA LEU A 118 -8.53 5.57 10.41
C LEU A 118 -9.34 4.33 10.02
N LEU A 119 -10.68 4.40 10.09
CA LEU A 119 -11.57 3.30 9.72
C LEU A 119 -11.39 2.93 8.25
N LEU A 120 -11.44 3.92 7.35
CA LEU A 120 -11.24 3.70 5.92
C LEU A 120 -9.85 3.09 5.61
N SER A 121 -8.80 3.56 6.27
CA SER A 121 -7.43 3.02 6.09
C SER A 121 -7.24 1.64 6.72
N PHE A 122 -8.10 1.22 7.66
CA PHE A 122 -8.05 -0.13 8.27
C PHE A 122 -8.84 -1.17 7.47
N VAL A 123 -9.78 -0.77 6.61
CA VAL A 123 -10.53 -1.68 5.74
C VAL A 123 -9.61 -2.61 4.92
N PRO A 124 -8.53 -2.13 4.27
CA PRO A 124 -7.59 -3.00 3.57
C PRO A 124 -6.95 -4.07 4.45
N VAL A 125 -6.58 -3.73 5.69
CA VAL A 125 -5.99 -4.69 6.65
C VAL A 125 -6.96 -5.85 6.86
N ALA A 126 -8.22 -5.54 7.14
CA ALA A 126 -9.25 -6.55 7.39
C ALA A 126 -9.55 -7.37 6.14
N LEU A 127 -9.87 -6.72 5.02
CA LEU A 127 -10.31 -7.39 3.80
C LEU A 127 -9.22 -8.26 3.16
N ASN A 128 -7.97 -7.79 3.17
CA ASN A 128 -6.87 -8.58 2.62
C ASN A 128 -6.56 -9.77 3.54
N SER A 129 -6.61 -9.60 4.87
CA SER A 129 -6.38 -10.71 5.82
C SER A 129 -7.47 -11.78 5.77
N LEU A 130 -8.73 -11.39 5.51
CA LEU A 130 -9.85 -12.32 5.38
C LEU A 130 -9.67 -13.32 4.23
N GLN A 131 -8.95 -12.96 3.17
CA GLN A 131 -8.72 -13.85 2.02
C GLN A 131 -7.99 -15.14 2.45
N PHE A 132 -7.06 -15.05 3.41
CA PHE A 132 -6.39 -16.23 3.98
C PHE A 132 -7.33 -17.16 4.74
N ILE A 133 -8.36 -16.62 5.40
CA ILE A 133 -9.38 -17.44 6.07
C ILE A 133 -10.20 -18.23 5.04
N PHE A 134 -10.44 -17.62 3.87
CA PHE A 134 -11.16 -18.27 2.77
C PHE A 134 -10.29 -19.25 1.96
N GLY A 135 -9.08 -19.55 2.41
CA GLY A 135 -8.21 -20.57 1.81
C GLY A 135 -7.25 -20.06 0.75
N LEU A 136 -7.02 -18.74 0.66
CA LEU A 136 -5.87 -18.19 -0.05
C LEU A 136 -4.59 -18.79 0.56
N HIS A 137 -3.79 -19.48 -0.24
CA HIS A 137 -2.50 -20.02 0.20
C HIS A 137 -1.48 -19.92 -0.93
N GLY A 138 -0.19 -20.04 -0.59
CA GLY A 138 0.86 -20.11 -1.59
C GLY A 138 1.40 -21.53 -1.69
N GLU A 139 1.69 -21.96 -2.91
CA GLU A 139 2.39 -23.22 -3.18
C GLU A 139 3.64 -22.96 -4.00
N VAL A 140 4.66 -23.80 -3.81
CA VAL A 140 5.90 -23.75 -4.59
C VAL A 140 5.74 -24.73 -5.75
N ASP A 141 5.47 -24.19 -6.93
CA ASP A 141 5.43 -24.93 -8.17
C ASP A 141 6.85 -25.04 -8.77
N PRO A 142 7.28 -26.23 -9.21
CA PRO A 142 8.63 -26.45 -9.75
C PRO A 142 8.91 -25.70 -11.08
N VAL A 143 7.87 -25.32 -11.83
CA VAL A 143 7.97 -24.59 -13.10
C VAL A 143 7.79 -23.09 -12.90
N PHE A 144 6.79 -22.69 -12.10
CA PHE A 144 6.41 -21.28 -11.93
C PHE A 144 7.03 -20.62 -10.69
N GLY A 145 7.67 -21.39 -9.81
CA GLY A 145 8.16 -20.91 -8.53
C GLY A 145 7.01 -20.75 -7.54
N CYS A 146 7.07 -19.74 -6.67
CA CYS A 146 6.01 -19.54 -5.70
C CYS A 146 4.78 -18.87 -6.34
N VAL A 147 3.64 -19.56 -6.29
CA VAL A 147 2.37 -19.12 -6.86
C VAL A 147 1.30 -19.02 -5.78
N ILE A 148 0.34 -18.11 -6.00
CA ILE A 148 -0.82 -17.92 -5.12
C ILE A 148 -1.97 -18.75 -5.65
N ILE A 149 -2.57 -19.55 -4.79
CA ILE A 149 -3.75 -20.36 -5.10
C ILE A 149 -4.97 -19.75 -4.40
N ASP A 150 -5.92 -19.31 -5.23
CA ASP A 150 -7.23 -18.80 -4.82
C ASP A 150 -8.28 -19.90 -4.99
N PRO A 151 -8.96 -20.35 -3.93
CA PRO A 151 -9.94 -21.44 -3.99
C PRO A 151 -11.31 -21.03 -4.57
N ILE A 152 -11.41 -19.91 -5.29
CA ILE A 152 -12.70 -19.39 -5.79
C ILE A 152 -13.39 -20.44 -6.69
N ASN A 153 -14.66 -20.71 -6.38
CA ASN A 153 -15.54 -21.78 -6.89
C ASN A 153 -15.22 -22.31 -8.31
N PRO A 154 -15.06 -23.64 -8.48
CA PRO A 154 -14.80 -24.27 -9.78
C PRO A 154 -15.91 -24.04 -10.83
N ASP A 155 -17.12 -23.61 -10.43
CA ASP A 155 -18.22 -23.29 -11.37
C ASP A 155 -17.96 -22.08 -12.28
N LEU A 156 -17.06 -21.18 -11.88
CA LEU A 156 -16.68 -20.01 -12.66
C LEU A 156 -15.50 -20.27 -13.62
N SER A 157 -14.85 -21.43 -13.49
CA SER A 157 -13.75 -21.88 -14.37
C SER A 157 -14.23 -22.56 -15.65
N GLN A 158 -15.48 -23.05 -15.70
CA GLN A 158 -15.99 -23.86 -16.82
C GLN A 158 -16.54 -23.06 -18.00
N ASN A 159 -16.57 -21.72 -17.95
CA ASN A 159 -17.10 -20.89 -19.05
C ASN A 159 -16.01 -20.05 -19.74
N PRO A 160 -15.31 -20.62 -20.75
CA PRO A 160 -14.23 -19.94 -21.48
C PRO A 160 -14.67 -18.75 -22.35
N ARG A 161 -15.99 -18.46 -22.47
CA ARG A 161 -16.50 -17.26 -23.17
C ARG A 161 -16.53 -16.00 -22.31
N ARG A 162 -16.17 -16.09 -21.03
CA ARG A 162 -16.02 -14.96 -20.09
C ARG A 162 -14.57 -14.70 -19.71
N SER A 163 -13.62 -15.04 -20.59
CA SER A 163 -12.21 -14.66 -20.48
C SER A 163 -12.05 -13.14 -20.67
N LEU A 164 -12.50 -12.39 -19.68
CA LEU A 164 -12.02 -11.03 -19.40
C LEU A 164 -10.74 -11.16 -18.57
N PRO A 165 -9.71 -10.38 -18.86
CA PRO A 165 -8.50 -10.36 -18.05
C PRO A 165 -8.86 -9.79 -16.67
N HIS A 166 -8.31 -10.38 -15.61
CA HIS A 166 -8.33 -9.85 -14.25
C HIS A 166 -9.65 -10.05 -13.46
N TYR A 167 -9.76 -11.20 -12.80
CA TYR A 167 -10.65 -11.42 -11.65
C TYR A 167 -10.30 -10.43 -10.53
N CYS A 168 -10.93 -9.26 -10.52
CA CYS A 168 -10.92 -8.39 -9.35
C CYS A 168 -12.02 -8.91 -8.41
N SER A 169 -11.63 -9.57 -7.31
CA SER A 169 -12.62 -9.93 -6.28
C SER A 169 -13.33 -8.64 -5.83
N PRO A 170 -14.65 -8.64 -5.58
CA PRO A 170 -15.35 -7.47 -5.05
C PRO A 170 -14.70 -6.96 -3.76
N VAL A 171 -14.06 -7.86 -3.00
CA VAL A 171 -13.27 -7.56 -1.80
C VAL A 171 -12.08 -6.63 -2.11
N THR A 172 -11.34 -6.89 -3.19
CA THR A 172 -10.21 -6.03 -3.61
C THR A 172 -10.70 -4.65 -4.03
N VAL A 173 -11.81 -4.54 -4.75
CA VAL A 173 -12.39 -3.25 -5.17
C VAL A 173 -12.78 -2.41 -3.96
N ILE A 174 -13.47 -3.00 -2.98
CA ILE A 174 -13.86 -2.31 -1.74
C ILE A 174 -12.62 -1.87 -0.95
N SER A 175 -11.65 -2.77 -0.76
CA SER A 175 -10.38 -2.47 -0.09
C SER A 175 -9.67 -1.25 -0.71
N ARG A 176 -9.49 -1.24 -2.04
CA ARG A 176 -8.79 -0.16 -2.74
C ARG A 176 -9.57 1.14 -2.76
N SER A 177 -10.88 1.09 -2.97
CA SER A 177 -11.74 2.29 -2.95
C SER A 177 -11.75 2.97 -1.59
N CYS A 178 -11.83 2.24 -0.48
CA CYS A 178 -11.75 2.81 0.86
C CYS A 178 -10.42 3.55 1.09
N LEU A 179 -9.30 2.97 0.66
CA LEU A 179 -8.00 3.60 0.80
C LEU A 179 -7.89 4.88 -0.05
N ILE A 180 -8.37 4.85 -1.30
CA ILE A 180 -8.40 6.02 -2.18
C ILE A 180 -9.24 7.14 -1.56
N VAL A 181 -10.41 6.82 -1.00
CA VAL A 181 -11.26 7.81 -0.33
C VAL A 181 -10.56 8.42 0.89
N ALA A 182 -9.84 7.62 1.69
CA ALA A 182 -9.06 8.13 2.81
C ALA A 182 -7.98 9.13 2.34
N ASP A 183 -7.25 8.80 1.28
CA ASP A 183 -6.20 9.64 0.72
C ASP A 183 -6.76 10.96 0.17
N LEU A 184 -7.87 10.90 -0.57
CA LEU A 184 -8.56 12.10 -1.06
C LEU A 184 -9.01 12.99 0.10
N CYS A 185 -9.58 12.42 1.16
CA CYS A 185 -9.95 13.19 2.35
C CYS A 185 -8.75 13.89 2.99
N LEU A 186 -7.60 13.21 3.13
CA LEU A 186 -6.37 13.78 3.69
C LEU A 186 -5.81 14.89 2.81
N VAL A 187 -5.81 14.68 1.50
CA VAL A 187 -5.32 15.62 0.51
C VAL A 187 -6.18 16.89 0.52
N ILE A 188 -7.50 16.77 0.50
CA ILE A 188 -8.44 17.90 0.61
C ILE A 188 -8.25 18.64 1.94
N ALA A 189 -8.18 17.92 3.06
CA ALA A 189 -7.96 18.54 4.36
C ALA A 189 -6.61 19.29 4.41
N THR A 190 -5.60 18.81 3.68
CA THR A 190 -4.29 19.46 3.60
C THR A 190 -4.40 20.76 2.84
N TRP A 191 -5.09 20.75 1.71
CA TRP A 191 -5.39 21.97 0.96
C TRP A 191 -6.12 23.02 1.81
N ILE A 192 -7.14 22.60 2.56
CA ILE A 192 -7.91 23.52 3.41
C ILE A 192 -7.04 24.12 4.50
N ALA A 193 -6.23 23.32 5.20
CA ALA A 193 -5.40 23.83 6.28
C ALA A 193 -4.27 24.74 5.78
N VAL A 194 -3.61 24.38 4.68
CA VAL A 194 -2.54 25.21 4.09
C VAL A 194 -3.12 26.52 3.56
N SER A 195 -4.26 26.49 2.87
CA SER A 195 -4.90 27.72 2.35
C SER A 195 -5.36 28.67 3.45
N ARG A 196 -5.91 28.14 4.56
CA ARG A 196 -6.23 28.94 5.75
C ARG A 196 -4.99 29.61 6.34
N THR A 197 -3.88 28.86 6.43
CA THR A 197 -2.62 29.37 6.98
C THR A 197 -2.06 30.51 6.12
N VAL A 198 -2.06 30.33 4.79
CA VAL A 198 -1.63 31.37 3.85
C VAL A 198 -2.52 32.61 3.94
N LYS A 199 -3.85 32.43 3.95
CA LYS A 199 -4.81 33.55 4.05
C LYS A 199 -4.63 34.35 5.35
N LEU A 200 -4.41 33.69 6.48
CA LEU A 200 -4.16 34.36 7.76
C LEU A 200 -2.86 35.17 7.73
N ARG A 201 -1.81 34.67 7.08
CA ARG A 201 -0.53 35.37 6.97
C ARG A 201 -0.57 36.56 6.01
N THR A 202 -1.29 36.45 4.88
CA THR A 202 -1.49 37.59 3.97
C THR A 202 -2.26 38.73 4.64
N LEU A 203 -3.19 38.40 5.56
CA LEU A 203 -3.91 39.40 6.35
C LEU A 203 -3.03 40.02 7.46
N ALA A 204 -1.95 39.34 7.86
CA ALA A 204 -1.00 39.79 8.88
C ALA A 204 0.18 40.60 8.31
N THR A 205 0.13 41.00 7.02
CA THR A 205 1.09 41.91 6.37
C THR A 205 2.55 41.40 6.38
N ASP A 206 2.75 40.09 6.32
CA ASP A 206 4.08 39.48 6.17
C ASP A 206 4.28 39.08 4.70
N ASP A 207 4.94 39.95 3.91
CA ASP A 207 5.14 39.84 2.46
C ASP A 207 6.10 38.71 2.02
N THR A 208 6.60 37.92 2.98
CA THR A 208 7.51 36.81 2.69
C THR A 208 6.71 35.59 2.19
N PRO A 209 6.95 35.10 0.95
CA PRO A 209 6.27 33.90 0.45
C PRO A 209 6.66 32.70 1.30
N THR A 210 5.68 32.12 2.00
CA THR A 210 5.90 30.91 2.79
C THR A 210 5.99 29.68 1.91
N PHE A 211 6.74 28.68 2.36
CA PHE A 211 6.82 27.37 1.71
C PHE A 211 5.43 26.81 1.37
N GLY A 212 4.43 26.98 2.25
CA GLY A 212 3.06 26.56 2.00
C GLY A 212 2.35 27.35 0.87
N ALA A 213 2.68 28.63 0.66
CA ALA A 213 2.14 29.42 -0.43
C ALA A 213 2.73 28.99 -1.79
N VAL A 214 4.03 28.68 -1.82
CA VAL A 214 4.70 28.12 -3.01
C VAL A 214 4.19 26.71 -3.31
N LEU A 215 4.05 25.86 -2.29
CA LEU A 215 3.52 24.50 -2.42
C LEU A 215 2.06 24.49 -2.93
N LEU A 216 1.23 25.45 -2.53
CA LEU A 216 -0.13 25.60 -3.06
C LEU A 216 -0.17 26.08 -4.50
N ARG A 217 0.77 26.96 -4.88
CA ARG A 217 0.84 27.51 -6.23
C ARG A 217 1.38 26.48 -7.23
N ASP A 218 2.45 25.79 -6.85
CA ASP A 218 3.19 24.90 -7.75
C ASP A 218 2.70 23.45 -7.64
N GLY A 219 2.28 22.99 -6.46
CA GLY A 219 1.77 21.64 -6.24
C GLY A 219 0.45 21.35 -6.98
N VAL A 220 -0.33 22.37 -7.32
CA VAL A 220 -1.57 22.20 -8.13
C VAL A 220 -1.28 21.80 -9.57
N MET A 221 -0.12 22.18 -10.13
CA MET A 221 0.26 21.81 -11.51
C MET A 221 0.80 20.39 -11.64
N TYR A 222 1.20 19.73 -10.55
CA TYR A 222 1.78 18.38 -10.59
C TYR A 222 0.78 17.26 -10.24
N PHE A 223 -0.39 17.60 -9.69
CA PHE A 223 -1.40 16.62 -9.23
C PHE A 223 -2.68 16.60 -10.08
N VAL A 224 -2.76 17.42 -11.14
CA VAL A 224 -3.78 17.37 -12.22
C VAL A 224 -3.08 16.97 -13.50
#